data_AF-A0A1U9P7A9-F1
#
_entry.id   AF-A0A1U9P7A9-F1
#
_cell.length_a   1.000
_cell.length_b   1.000
_cell.length_c   1.000
_cell.angle_alpha   90.00
_cell.angle_beta   90.00
_cell.angle_gamma   90.00
#
_symmetry.space_group_name_H-M   'P 1'
#
loop_
_entity.id
_entity.type
_entity.pdbx_description
1 polymer ?
#
loop_
_entity_poly.entity_id
_entity_poly.type
_entity_poly.pdbx_seq_one_letter_code
_entity_poly.pdbx_strand_id
1 'polypeptide(L)'
;MSHRRRIGIIAGAAALLLSATACSGLGRTTVGQLSFRGHDSPVEINYNNTLVTGCHRIAIPDGATHVENNTLVDVILYQNHDCKQSDEPGNEIYVATTLSNVTAPRARPWRSFSVVH
;
A
#
# COMPACT_ATOMS: atom_id res chain seq x y z
N MET A 1 36.22 34.96 18.07
CA MET A 1 35.92 33.86 17.11
C MET A 1 35.23 34.46 15.88
N SER A 2 35.77 34.25 14.68
CA SER A 2 35.30 34.90 13.44
C SER A 2 33.85 34.52 13.08
N HIS A 3 33.03 35.51 12.71
CA HIS A 3 31.62 35.34 12.27
C HIS A 3 31.43 34.24 11.23
N ARG A 4 32.42 34.05 10.34
CA ARG A 4 32.40 33.02 9.28
C ARG A 4 32.34 31.60 9.84
N ARG A 5 33.00 31.34 10.97
CA ARG A 5 33.02 30.01 11.61
C ARG A 5 31.67 29.67 12.25
N ARG A 6 30.99 30.67 12.84
CA ARG A 6 29.64 30.48 13.42
C ARG A 6 28.60 30.19 12.35
N ILE A 7 28.62 30.92 11.24
CA ILE A 7 27.70 30.70 10.12
C ILE A 7 27.88 29.32 9.51
N GLY A 8 29.13 28.87 9.33
CA GLY A 8 29.42 27.52 8.82
C GLY A 8 28.89 26.40 9.71
N ILE A 9 28.99 26.54 11.04
CA ILE A 9 28.47 25.55 11.99
C ILE A 9 26.93 25.49 11.94
N ILE A 10 26.25 26.64 11.88
CA ILE A 10 24.79 26.71 11.81
C ILE A 10 24.28 26.12 10.50
N ALA A 11 24.90 26.48 9.37
CA ALA A 11 24.54 25.95 8.06
C ALA A 11 24.76 24.43 7.99
N GLY A 12 25.88 23.93 8.53
CA GLY A 12 26.16 22.51 8.61
C GLY A 12 25.16 21.75 9.48
N ALA A 13 24.85 22.28 10.67
CA ALA A 13 23.86 21.69 11.57
C ALA A 13 22.45 21.68 10.94
N ALA A 14 22.06 22.75 10.25
CA ALA A 14 20.78 22.81 9.54
C ALA A 14 20.71 21.78 8.41
N ALA A 15 21.77 21.62 7.61
CA ALA A 15 21.84 20.62 6.55
C ALA A 15 21.78 19.18 7.09
N LEU A 16 22.44 18.91 8.23
CA LEU A 16 22.40 17.63 8.93
C LEU A 16 21.00 17.29 9.47
N LEU A 17 20.28 18.28 10.03
CA LEU A 17 18.93 18.07 10.54
C LEU A 17 17.92 17.82 9.41
N LEU A 18 18.01 18.59 8.32
CA LEU A 18 17.15 18.41 7.14
C LEU A 18 17.32 17.03 6.52
N SER A 19 18.55 16.54 6.36
CA SER A 19 18.81 15.21 5.80
C SER A 19 18.35 14.07 6.72
N ALA A 20 18.48 14.21 8.04
CA ALA A 20 18.00 13.22 9.00
C ALA A 20 16.45 13.08 8.97
N THR A 21 15.73 14.20 8.81
CA THR A 21 14.26 14.16 8.68
C THR A 21 13.77 13.61 7.34
N ALA A 22 14.57 13.73 6.28
CA ALA A 22 14.19 13.25 4.95
C ALA A 22 14.04 11.72 4.91
N CYS A 23 14.94 10.96 5.55
CA CYS A 23 14.85 9.49 5.58
C CYS A 23 13.86 8.95 6.61
N SER A 24 13.55 9.73 7.65
CA SER A 24 12.60 9.33 8.70
C SER A 24 11.14 9.49 8.26
N GLY A 25 10.89 10.26 7.20
CA GLY A 25 9.56 10.47 6.61
C GLY A 25 9.18 9.49 5.50
N LEU A 26 10.10 8.63 5.05
CA LEU A 26 9.72 7.50 4.19
C LEU A 26 9.01 6.47 5.07
N GLY A 27 7.67 6.49 5.03
CA GLY A 27 6.84 5.52 5.75
C GLY A 27 7.25 4.08 5.45
N ARG A 28 6.90 3.15 6.35
CA ARG A 28 7.15 1.72 6.13
C ARG A 28 6.41 1.28 4.86
N THR A 29 7.08 0.47 4.04
CA THR A 29 6.49 -0.17 2.87
C THR A 29 6.41 -1.67 3.06
N THR A 30 5.50 -2.31 2.33
CA THR A 30 5.49 -3.77 2.20
C THR A 30 6.77 -4.25 1.54
N VAL A 31 7.12 -5.51 1.76
CA VAL A 31 8.19 -6.20 1.02
C VAL A 31 7.53 -7.28 0.18
N GLY A 32 7.83 -7.29 -1.12
CA GLY A 32 7.24 -8.22 -2.08
C GLY A 32 6.22 -7.54 -2.99
N GLN A 33 5.32 -8.34 -3.56
CA GLN A 33 4.40 -7.91 -4.60
C GLN A 33 2.97 -8.33 -4.29
N LEU A 34 2.02 -7.42 -4.53
CA LEU A 34 0.59 -7.70 -4.52
C LEU A 34 0.08 -7.56 -5.96
N SER A 35 -0.43 -8.65 -6.53
CA SER A 35 -0.92 -8.69 -7.91
C SER A 35 -2.44 -8.76 -7.98
N PHE A 36 -3.01 -8.10 -8.98
CA PHE A 36 -4.45 -8.00 -9.18
C PHE A 36 -4.81 -8.25 -10.64
N ARG A 37 -5.89 -9.00 -10.86
CA ARG A 37 -6.45 -9.24 -12.19
C ARG A 37 -7.98 -9.25 -12.17
N GLY A 38 -8.60 -8.75 -13.24
CA GLY A 38 -10.04 -8.85 -13.47
C GLY A 38 -10.48 -10.29 -13.82
N HIS A 39 -11.77 -10.49 -14.10
CA HIS A 39 -12.33 -11.82 -14.37
C HIS A 39 -11.74 -12.46 -15.63
N ASP A 40 -11.80 -11.71 -16.75
CA ASP A 40 -11.34 -12.13 -18.08
C ASP A 40 -10.22 -11.22 -18.62
N SER A 41 -9.56 -10.47 -17.73
CA SER A 41 -8.51 -9.53 -18.12
C SER A 41 -7.19 -10.27 -18.27
N PRO A 42 -6.50 -10.18 -19.43
CA PRO A 42 -5.11 -10.62 -19.54
C PRO A 42 -4.14 -9.65 -18.84
N VAL A 43 -4.62 -8.46 -18.46
CA VAL A 43 -3.83 -7.42 -17.79
C VAL A 43 -3.81 -7.67 -16.29
N GLU A 44 -2.61 -7.74 -15.75
CA GLU A 44 -2.30 -7.81 -14.33
C GLU A 44 -1.71 -6.49 -13.84
N ILE A 45 -2.19 -5.99 -12.71
CA ILE A 45 -1.68 -4.79 -12.06
C ILE A 45 -0.92 -5.20 -10.81
N ASN A 46 0.32 -4.72 -10.72
CA ASN A 46 1.24 -5.08 -9.65
C ASN A 46 1.58 -3.88 -8.77
N TYR A 47 1.41 -4.07 -7.46
CA TYR A 47 1.77 -3.11 -6.42
C TYR A 47 3.00 -3.64 -5.69
N ASN A 48 4.14 -2.98 -5.90
CA ASN A 48 5.40 -3.31 -5.24
C ASN A 48 5.70 -2.26 -4.18
N ASN A 49 6.23 -2.68 -3.03
CA ASN A 49 6.66 -1.77 -1.95
C ASN A 49 5.62 -0.71 -1.59
N THR A 50 4.37 -1.13 -1.43
CA THR A 50 3.25 -0.22 -1.12
C THR A 50 3.39 0.30 0.31
N LEU A 51 3.05 1.56 0.55
CA LEU A 51 3.01 2.09 1.92
C LEU A 51 2.09 1.23 2.79
N VAL A 52 2.56 0.83 3.99
CA VAL A 52 1.74 0.02 4.89
C VAL A 52 0.51 0.81 5.36
N THR A 53 0.67 2.11 5.56
CA THR A 53 -0.43 2.98 6.00
C THR A 53 -1.34 3.41 4.85
N GLY A 54 -2.63 3.50 5.13
CA GLY A 54 -3.62 4.12 4.25
C GLY A 54 -4.48 3.14 3.47
N CYS A 55 -5.29 3.70 2.57
CA CYS A 55 -6.15 2.95 1.67
C CYS A 55 -5.65 3.08 0.24
N HIS A 56 -5.50 1.94 -0.43
CA HIS A 56 -4.96 1.87 -1.79
C HIS A 56 -6.05 1.42 -2.75
N ARG A 57 -6.37 2.24 -3.74
CA ARG A 57 -7.32 1.87 -4.80
C ARG A 57 -6.65 0.94 -5.80
N ILE A 58 -7.36 -0.12 -6.17
CA ILE A 58 -6.93 -1.04 -7.22
C ILE A 58 -7.21 -0.39 -8.57
N ALA A 59 -6.18 -0.25 -9.40
CA ALA A 59 -6.24 0.44 -10.69
C ALA A 59 -6.84 -0.42 -11.81
N ILE A 60 -7.83 -1.26 -11.48
CA ILE A 60 -8.64 -2.02 -12.44
C ILE A 60 -10.04 -1.38 -12.42
N PRO A 61 -10.51 -0.80 -13.54
CA PRO A 61 -11.75 -0.01 -13.56
C PRO A 61 -12.98 -0.74 -12.97
N ASP A 62 -13.15 -2.01 -13.35
CA ASP A 62 -14.25 -2.84 -12.87
C ASP A 62 -13.94 -3.55 -11.55
N GLY A 63 -12.69 -3.47 -11.06
CA GLY A 63 -12.19 -4.14 -9.87
C GLY A 63 -11.49 -5.47 -10.16
N ALA A 64 -10.78 -5.98 -9.17
CA ALA A 64 -10.07 -7.26 -9.24
C ALA A 64 -10.96 -8.41 -8.76
N THR A 65 -10.93 -9.51 -9.49
CA THR A 65 -11.57 -10.77 -9.09
C THR A 65 -10.54 -11.83 -8.69
N HIS A 66 -9.27 -11.59 -9.01
CA HIS A 66 -8.13 -12.43 -8.63
C HIS A 66 -7.08 -11.56 -7.96
N VAL A 67 -6.60 -12.00 -6.80
CA VAL A 67 -5.57 -11.32 -6.02
C VAL A 67 -4.56 -12.34 -5.51
N GLU A 68 -3.27 -12.04 -5.63
CA GLU A 68 -2.21 -12.84 -5.01
C GLU A 68 -1.34 -11.97 -4.12
N ASN A 69 -1.23 -12.35 -2.84
CA ASN A 69 -0.41 -11.66 -1.87
C ASN A 69 0.96 -12.32 -1.75
N ASN A 70 1.87 -11.96 -2.65
CA ASN A 70 3.28 -12.34 -2.56
C ASN A 70 4.11 -11.32 -1.75
N THR A 71 3.49 -10.68 -0.76
CA THR A 71 4.18 -9.79 0.20
C THR A 71 4.45 -10.51 1.52
N LEU A 72 5.35 -9.96 2.34
CA LEU A 72 5.65 -10.45 3.69
C LEU A 72 4.67 -9.97 4.77
N VAL A 73 3.54 -9.39 4.37
CA VAL A 73 2.51 -8.85 5.26
C VAL A 73 1.13 -9.23 4.78
N ASP A 74 0.16 -9.16 5.66
CA ASP A 74 -1.23 -9.47 5.32
C ASP A 74 -1.95 -8.23 4.81
N VAL A 75 -3.02 -8.46 4.06
CA VAL A 75 -3.85 -7.37 3.52
C VAL A 75 -5.33 -7.64 3.76
N ILE A 76 -6.11 -6.58 3.80
CA ILE A 76 -7.57 -6.63 3.75
C ILE A 76 -8.00 -6.03 2.42
N LEU A 77 -8.79 -6.77 1.66
CA LEU A 77 -9.41 -6.31 0.41
C LEU A 77 -10.81 -5.81 0.71
N TYR A 78 -11.27 -4.80 -0.03
CA TYR A 78 -12.60 -4.20 0.13
C TYR A 78 -13.30 -4.07 -1.21
N GLN A 79 -14.62 -4.23 -1.20
CA GLN A 79 -15.48 -4.04 -2.37
C GLN A 79 -15.78 -2.56 -2.67
N ASN A 80 -15.45 -1.63 -1.78
CA ASN A 80 -15.54 -0.19 -1.99
C ASN A 80 -14.18 0.43 -2.35
N HIS A 81 -14.17 1.72 -2.68
CA HIS A 81 -12.97 2.43 -3.15
C HIS A 81 -12.21 3.16 -2.03
N ASP A 82 -12.65 3.04 -0.79
CA ASP A 82 -12.18 3.83 0.36
C ASP A 82 -11.86 3.01 1.60
N CYS A 83 -11.69 1.68 1.43
CA CYS A 83 -11.32 0.74 2.48
C CYS A 83 -12.21 0.83 3.73
N LYS A 84 -13.50 1.10 3.53
CA LYS A 84 -14.45 1.16 4.62
C LYS A 84 -15.00 -0.22 4.93
N GLN A 85 -14.96 -0.57 6.20
CA GLN A 85 -15.78 -1.65 6.70
C GLN A 85 -17.26 -1.22 6.60
N SER A 86 -18.12 -2.15 6.19
CA SER A 86 -19.56 -1.98 6.15
C SER A 86 -20.23 -3.17 6.81
N ASP A 87 -21.46 -3.00 7.25
CA ASP A 87 -22.25 -4.09 7.83
C ASP A 87 -22.71 -5.13 6.79
N GLU A 88 -22.47 -4.89 5.50
CA GLU A 88 -22.77 -5.85 4.43
C GLU A 88 -21.83 -7.08 4.51
N PRO A 89 -22.37 -8.30 4.60
CA PRO A 89 -21.55 -9.50 4.64
C PRO A 89 -20.63 -9.63 3.41
N GLY A 90 -19.34 -9.88 3.65
CA GLY A 90 -18.36 -10.11 2.60
C GLY A 90 -17.95 -8.85 1.83
N ASN A 91 -18.19 -7.65 2.38
CA ASN A 91 -17.66 -6.39 1.85
C ASN A 91 -16.12 -6.35 1.90
N GLU A 92 -15.51 -7.17 2.75
CA GLU A 92 -14.08 -7.28 2.94
C GLU A 92 -13.62 -8.73 3.10
N ILE A 93 -12.34 -8.96 2.85
CA ILE A 93 -11.69 -10.25 3.14
C ILE A 93 -10.23 -10.05 3.51
N TYR A 94 -9.77 -10.84 4.47
CA TYR A 94 -8.36 -10.91 4.85
C TYR A 94 -7.62 -11.91 3.95
N VAL A 95 -6.47 -11.49 3.43
CA VAL A 95 -5.58 -12.31 2.60
C VAL A 95 -4.19 -12.31 3.23
N ALA A 96 -3.84 -13.43 3.86
CA ALA A 96 -2.56 -13.56 4.52
C ALA A 96 -1.39 -13.57 3.51
N THR A 97 -0.18 -13.38 4.02
CA THR A 97 1.06 -13.55 3.26
C THR A 97 1.08 -14.88 2.51
N THR A 98 1.53 -14.85 1.26
CA THR A 98 1.62 -15.97 0.30
C THR A 98 0.29 -16.63 -0.09
N LEU A 99 -0.85 -16.11 0.38
CA LEU A 99 -2.18 -16.57 -0.02
C LEU A 99 -2.74 -15.76 -1.18
N SER A 100 -3.76 -16.31 -1.80
CA SER A 100 -4.53 -15.68 -2.87
C SER A 100 -6.01 -15.67 -2.55
N ASN A 101 -6.74 -14.81 -3.26
CA ASN A 101 -8.19 -14.78 -3.22
C ASN A 101 -8.78 -14.70 -4.63
N VAL A 102 -9.84 -15.46 -4.86
CA VAL A 102 -10.64 -15.39 -6.08
C VAL A 102 -12.10 -15.19 -5.69
N THR A 103 -12.72 -14.17 -6.27
CA THR A 103 -14.14 -13.89 -6.02
C THR A 103 -15.01 -14.98 -6.64
N ALA A 104 -16.06 -15.39 -5.95
CA ALA A 104 -17.05 -16.33 -6.50
C ALA A 104 -17.77 -15.74 -7.72
N PRO A 105 -18.33 -16.58 -8.63
CA PRO A 105 -19.12 -16.10 -9.76
C PRO A 105 -20.25 -15.17 -9.29
N ARG A 106 -20.36 -13.99 -9.91
CA ARG A 106 -21.32 -12.92 -9.60
C ARG A 106 -21.09 -12.17 -8.28
N ALA A 107 -20.05 -12.48 -7.52
CA ALA A 107 -19.65 -11.65 -6.38
C ALA A 107 -19.09 -10.30 -6.87
N ARG A 108 -19.21 -9.27 -6.02
CA ARG A 108 -18.63 -7.97 -6.32
C ARG A 108 -17.10 -8.05 -6.28
N PRO A 109 -16.39 -7.43 -7.24
CA PRO A 109 -14.93 -7.43 -7.28
C PRO A 109 -14.33 -6.53 -6.20
N TRP A 110 -13.06 -6.77 -5.90
CA TRP A 110 -12.26 -5.96 -4.98
C TRP A 110 -11.85 -4.64 -5.65
N ARG A 111 -11.98 -3.54 -4.92
CA ARG A 111 -11.78 -2.17 -5.44
C ARG A 111 -10.71 -1.39 -4.67
N SER A 112 -10.43 -1.75 -3.43
CA SER A 112 -9.32 -1.21 -2.67
C SER A 112 -8.74 -2.22 -1.70
N PHE A 113 -7.56 -1.93 -1.14
CA PHE A 113 -6.93 -2.72 -0.10
C PHE A 113 -6.23 -1.86 0.95
N SER A 114 -6.08 -2.40 2.15
CA SER A 114 -5.23 -1.88 3.22
C SER A 114 -4.26 -2.95 3.69
N VAL A 115 -3.09 -2.54 4.18
CA VAL A 115 -2.10 -3.46 4.74
C VAL A 115 -2.31 -3.58 6.25
N VAL A 116 -2.13 -4.78 6.80
CA VAL A 116 -2.14 -5.02 8.25
C VAL A 116 -0.74 -4.73 8.80
N HIS A 117 -0.62 -3.79 9.76
CA HIS A 117 0.69 -3.28 10.22
C HIS A 117 0.71 -2.80 11.67
#